data_AF-A0AAW1JXQ1-F1
#
_entry.id   AF-A0AAW1JXQ1-F1
#
_cell.length_a   1.000
_cell.length_b   1.000
_cell.length_c   1.000
_cell.angle_alpha   90.00
_cell.angle_beta   90.00
_cell.angle_gamma   90.00
#
_symmetry.space_group_name_H-M   'P 1'
#
loop_
_entity.id
_entity.type
_entity.pdbx_description
1 polymer ?
#
loop_
_entity_poly.entity_id
_entity_poly.type
_entity_poly.pdbx_seq_one_letter_code
_entity_poly.pdbx_strand_id
1 'polypeptide(L)'
;MREREKEVQRTLATHMRDRDKEREQHKRDEAIQHFNALLSDLVRNADNGWREVKRLLRKDHRWDLADSLPRDEKEKLFNEHIETLLRKKREKFRELLDETSEVSLTSTWKEIKKIIREDPRYTKFASSERCEREFKDYLRDKLMAAKTQFKELLQETKLITHKSLSILRENQSHMQEIEEILKNDKRFLVLNHIPQERTQLILNYLEELDRRGPPPPPTASEPSRRSLK
;
A
#
# COMPACT_ATOMS: atom_id res chain seq x y z
N MET A 1 3.85 49.16 -37.26
CA MET A 1 4.49 49.65 -36.01
C MET A 1 3.56 49.53 -34.81
N ARG A 2 2.34 50.11 -34.81
CA ARG A 2 1.38 50.01 -33.68
C ARG A 2 0.96 48.60 -33.26
N GLU A 3 0.79 47.66 -34.21
CA GLU A 3 0.38 46.29 -33.87
C GLU A 3 1.49 45.50 -33.15
N ARG A 4 2.75 45.72 -33.57
CA ARG A 4 3.92 45.11 -32.95
C ARG A 4 4.16 45.63 -31.54
N GLU A 5 3.92 46.91 -31.30
CA GLU A 5 3.97 47.52 -29.96
C GLU A 5 2.87 46.94 -29.05
N LYS A 6 1.64 46.79 -29.57
CA LYS A 6 0.51 46.19 -28.83
C LYS A 6 0.76 44.72 -28.50
N GLU A 7 1.42 43.97 -29.39
CA GLU A 7 1.81 42.59 -29.15
C GLU A 7 2.91 42.48 -28.08
N VAL A 8 3.96 43.32 -28.15
CA VAL A 8 5.01 43.40 -27.12
C VAL A 8 4.43 43.78 -25.75
N GLN A 9 3.46 44.71 -25.70
CA GLN A 9 2.77 45.05 -24.46
C GLN A 9 1.96 43.89 -23.90
N ARG A 10 1.31 43.09 -24.77
CA ARG A 10 0.55 41.90 -24.35
C ARG A 10 1.47 40.81 -23.81
N THR A 11 2.57 40.51 -24.50
CA THR A 11 3.53 39.49 -24.05
C THR A 11 4.20 39.89 -22.75
N LEU A 12 4.60 41.16 -22.61
CA LEU A 12 5.14 41.69 -21.36
C LEU A 12 4.13 41.59 -20.20
N ALA A 13 2.86 41.96 -20.45
CA ALA A 13 1.82 41.86 -19.44
C ALA A 13 1.55 40.40 -19.01
N THR A 14 1.58 39.44 -19.93
CA THR A 14 1.47 38.01 -19.61
C THR A 14 2.66 37.53 -18.79
N HIS A 15 3.89 37.82 -19.25
CA HIS A 15 5.11 37.45 -18.52
C HIS A 15 5.17 38.05 -17.11
N MET A 16 4.73 39.30 -16.93
CA MET A 16 4.67 39.92 -15.60
C MET A 16 3.67 39.19 -14.70
N ARG A 17 2.46 38.86 -15.18
CA ARG A 17 1.48 38.11 -14.41
C ARG A 17 1.96 36.72 -14.02
N ASP A 18 2.62 36.02 -14.94
CA ASP A 18 3.11 34.66 -14.68
C ASP A 18 4.26 34.68 -13.66
N ARG A 19 5.17 35.66 -13.76
CA ARG A 19 6.21 35.88 -12.75
C ARG A 19 5.64 36.24 -11.38
N ASP A 20 4.59 37.06 -11.34
CA ASP A 20 3.94 37.42 -10.08
C ASP A 20 3.23 36.22 -9.45
N LYS A 21 2.57 35.37 -10.26
CA LYS A 21 2.02 34.08 -9.79
C LYS A 21 3.10 33.16 -9.24
N GLU A 22 4.23 33.01 -9.93
CA GLU A 22 5.35 32.20 -9.46
C GLU A 22 5.88 32.70 -8.11
N ARG A 23 6.04 34.02 -7.96
CA ARG A 23 6.48 34.62 -6.69
C ARG A 23 5.50 34.34 -5.56
N GLU A 24 4.20 34.49 -5.80
CA GLU A 24 3.18 34.20 -4.78
C GLU A 24 3.12 32.69 -4.46
N GLN A 25 3.30 31.84 -5.46
CA GLN A 25 3.41 30.39 -5.26
C GLN A 25 4.63 30.03 -4.40
N HIS A 26 5.80 30.61 -4.68
CA HIS A 26 7.00 30.36 -3.87
C HIS A 26 6.84 30.81 -2.42
N LYS A 27 6.25 31.99 -2.18
CA LYS A 27 5.95 32.46 -0.82
C LYS A 27 4.99 31.52 -0.09
N ARG A 28 4.00 30.99 -0.82
CA ARG A 28 3.06 30.01 -0.29
C ARG A 28 3.75 28.70 0.05
N ASP A 29 4.59 28.18 -0.85
CA ASP A 29 5.33 26.93 -0.62
C ASP A 29 6.29 27.05 0.56
N GLU A 30 6.96 28.19 0.71
CA GLU A 30 7.80 28.50 1.87
C GLU A 30 7.00 28.51 3.17
N ALA A 31 5.82 29.16 3.18
CA ALA A 31 4.93 29.15 4.34
C ALA A 31 4.43 27.73 4.69
N ILE A 32 4.12 26.90 3.69
CA ILE A 32 3.75 25.48 3.86
C ILE A 32 4.93 24.70 4.46
N GLN A 33 6.15 24.90 3.95
CA GLN A 33 7.35 24.24 4.46
C GLN A 33 7.62 24.61 5.92
N HIS A 34 7.54 25.90 6.26
CA HIS A 34 7.70 26.36 7.65
C HIS A 34 6.62 25.76 8.57
N PHE A 35 5.37 25.72 8.11
CA PHE A 35 4.29 25.12 8.89
C PHE A 35 4.49 23.62 9.09
N ASN A 36 4.89 22.88 8.06
CA ASN A 36 5.19 21.45 8.14
C ASN A 36 6.39 21.14 9.05
N ALA A 37 7.43 21.99 9.04
CA ALA A 37 8.56 21.87 9.95
C ALA A 37 8.10 22.08 11.41
N LEU A 38 7.29 23.11 11.65
CA LEU A 38 6.71 23.38 12.97
C LEU A 38 5.85 22.20 13.48
N LEU A 39 5.01 21.63 12.61
CA LEU A 39 4.23 20.42 12.91
C LEU A 39 5.13 19.23 13.23
N SER A 40 6.19 19.02 12.46
CA SER A 40 7.12 17.90 12.66
C SER A 40 7.85 17.98 14.01
N ASP A 41 8.21 19.19 14.44
CA ASP A 41 8.94 19.39 15.70
C ASP A 41 8.04 19.24 16.92
N LEU A 42 6.86 19.89 16.89
CA LEU A 42 5.98 20.02 18.06
C LEU A 42 4.86 18.99 18.13
N VAL A 43 4.48 18.38 17.01
CA VAL A 43 3.35 17.43 16.92
C VAL A 43 3.90 16.03 16.63
N ARG A 44 4.26 15.32 17.71
CA ARG A 44 4.70 13.92 17.65
C ARG A 44 3.61 12.93 18.03
N ASN A 45 2.58 13.40 18.73
CA ASN A 45 1.43 12.58 19.12
C ASN A 45 0.25 12.82 18.18
N ALA A 46 -0.24 11.73 17.57
CA ALA A 46 -1.37 11.74 16.65
C ALA A 46 -2.74 11.81 17.36
N ASP A 47 -2.77 11.65 18.69
CA ASP A 47 -4.02 11.68 19.46
C ASP A 47 -4.50 13.11 19.79
N ASN A 48 -3.63 14.12 19.64
CA ASN A 48 -3.98 15.50 19.94
C ASN A 48 -4.84 16.08 18.81
N GLY A 49 -5.99 16.67 19.17
CA GLY A 49 -6.85 17.33 18.20
C GLY A 49 -6.30 18.69 17.74
N TRP A 50 -6.74 19.15 16.57
CA TRP A 50 -6.32 20.43 15.97
C TRP A 50 -6.43 21.61 16.94
N ARG A 51 -7.50 21.68 17.74
CA ARG A 51 -7.71 22.78 18.72
C ARG A 51 -6.57 22.90 19.73
N GLU A 52 -6.13 21.76 20.27
CA GLU A 52 -5.06 21.70 21.26
C GLU A 52 -3.71 22.00 20.64
N VAL A 53 -3.43 21.34 19.50
CA VAL A 53 -2.21 21.55 18.73
C VAL A 53 -2.07 23.01 18.32
N LYS A 54 -3.12 23.62 17.77
CA LYS A 54 -3.13 25.04 17.41
C LYS A 54 -2.79 25.95 18.59
N ARG A 55 -3.23 25.62 19.81
CA ARG A 55 -2.89 26.39 21.02
C ARG A 55 -1.41 26.25 21.38
N LEU A 56 -0.82 25.08 21.14
CA LEU A 56 0.61 24.84 21.30
C LEU A 56 1.42 25.60 20.24
N LEU A 57 1.06 25.46 18.96
CA LEU A 57 1.78 26.04 17.84
C LEU A 57 1.83 27.57 17.92
N ARG A 58 0.74 28.24 18.33
CA ARG A 58 0.69 29.71 18.48
C ARG A 58 1.65 30.30 19.51
N LYS A 59 2.23 29.49 20.38
CA LYS A 59 3.24 29.93 21.35
C LYS A 59 4.65 29.93 20.76
N ASP A 60 4.84 29.25 19.63
CA ASP A 60 6.12 29.17 18.94
C ASP A 60 6.26 30.37 17.99
N HIS A 61 7.42 31.03 18.01
CA HIS A 61 7.69 32.21 17.19
C HIS A 61 7.61 31.93 15.67
N ARG A 62 7.72 30.66 15.26
CA ARG A 62 7.61 30.24 13.86
C ARG A 62 6.18 30.18 13.35
N TRP A 63 5.17 30.29 14.23
CA TRP A 63 3.77 30.31 13.82
C TRP A 63 3.47 31.43 12.82
N ASP A 64 4.11 32.60 13.01
CA ASP A 64 3.91 33.78 12.18
C ASP A 64 4.58 33.65 10.80
N LEU A 65 5.56 32.74 10.64
CA LEU A 65 6.18 32.43 9.33
C LEU A 65 5.18 31.77 8.36
N ALA A 66 4.08 31.24 8.89
CA ALA A 66 3.00 30.66 8.11
C ALA A 66 1.75 31.55 8.05
N ASP A 67 1.83 32.84 8.41
CA ASP A 67 0.63 33.69 8.53
C ASP A 67 -0.09 33.94 7.20
N SER A 68 0.62 33.83 6.08
CA SER A 68 0.04 33.88 4.72
C SER A 68 -0.88 32.70 4.40
N LEU A 69 -0.82 31.60 5.17
CA LEU A 69 -1.70 30.44 4.96
C LEU A 69 -3.07 30.66 5.62
N PRO A 70 -4.18 30.47 4.86
CA PRO A 70 -5.52 30.45 5.42
C PRO A 70 -5.68 29.43 6.54
N ARG A 71 -6.61 29.70 7.45
CA ARG A 71 -6.90 28.82 8.59
C ARG A 71 -7.21 27.38 8.15
N ASP A 72 -8.05 27.22 7.14
CA ASP A 72 -8.53 25.91 6.67
C ASP A 72 -7.39 25.09 6.06
N GLU A 73 -6.43 25.77 5.43
CA GLU A 73 -5.24 25.14 4.88
C GLU A 73 -4.27 24.68 5.98
N LYS A 74 -4.06 25.49 7.03
CA LYS A 74 -3.29 25.06 8.20
C LYS A 74 -3.90 23.82 8.85
N GLU A 75 -5.24 23.76 8.93
CA GLU A 75 -5.95 22.59 9.46
C GLU A 75 -5.82 21.37 8.54
N LYS A 76 -5.87 21.57 7.21
CA LYS A 76 -5.61 20.52 6.22
C LYS A 76 -4.21 19.94 6.35
N LEU A 77 -3.19 20.79 6.39
CA LEU A 77 -1.78 20.39 6.55
C LEU A 77 -1.56 19.64 7.88
N PHE A 78 -2.23 20.09 8.95
CA PHE A 78 -2.24 19.36 10.21
C PHE A 78 -2.81 17.94 10.06
N ASN A 79 -3.98 17.79 9.43
CA ASN A 79 -4.59 16.47 9.23
C ASN A 79 -3.70 15.56 8.36
N GLU A 80 -3.11 16.09 7.29
CA GLU A 80 -2.14 15.36 6.44
C GLU A 80 -0.89 14.92 7.23
N HIS A 81 -0.41 15.76 8.16
CA HIS A 81 0.68 15.41 9.07
C HIS A 81 0.27 14.30 10.04
N ILE A 82 -0.93 14.37 10.64
CA ILE A 82 -1.45 13.31 11.52
C ILE A 82 -1.58 11.99 10.77
N GLU A 83 -2.13 12.00 9.55
CA GLU A 83 -2.22 10.81 8.70
C GLU A 83 -0.84 10.23 8.40
N THR A 84 0.15 11.08 8.13
CA THR A 84 1.54 10.67 7.91
C THR A 84 2.17 10.05 9.16
N LEU A 85 1.91 10.62 10.36
CA LEU A 85 2.37 10.03 11.62
C LEU A 85 1.72 8.67 11.86
N LEU A 86 0.41 8.55 11.67
CA LEU A 86 -0.31 7.28 11.82
C LEU A 86 0.18 6.23 10.84
N ARG A 87 0.42 6.61 9.57
CA ARG A 87 1.01 5.74 8.56
C ARG A 87 2.39 5.24 8.97
N LYS A 88 3.30 6.13 9.38
CA LYS A 88 4.64 5.75 9.86
C LYS A 88 4.58 4.84 11.09
N LYS A 89 3.71 5.14 12.05
CA LYS A 89 3.50 4.28 13.24
C LYS A 89 2.99 2.90 12.83
N ARG A 90 2.08 2.82 11.86
CA ARG A 90 1.55 1.56 11.30
C ARG A 90 2.64 0.75 10.60
N GLU A 91 3.46 1.39 9.78
CA GLU A 91 4.61 0.77 9.13
C GLU A 91 5.56 0.16 10.17
N LYS A 92 5.93 0.93 11.21
CA LYS A 92 6.78 0.40 12.30
C LYS A 92 6.14 -0.75 13.07
N PHE A 93 4.84 -0.70 13.29
CA PHE A 93 4.12 -1.81 13.92
C PHE A 93 4.12 -3.07 13.02
N ARG A 94 3.95 -2.91 11.71
CA ARG A 94 4.02 -4.03 10.76
C ARG A 94 5.44 -4.60 10.62
N GLU A 95 6.47 -3.74 10.61
CA GLU A 95 7.88 -4.18 10.66
C GLU A 95 8.15 -5.07 11.90
N LEU A 96 7.64 -4.68 13.07
CA LEU A 96 7.70 -5.51 14.27
C LEU A 96 7.02 -6.87 14.08
N LEU A 97 5.85 -6.92 13.44
CA LEU A 97 5.15 -8.16 13.15
C LEU A 97 5.91 -9.03 12.12
N ASP A 98 6.57 -8.41 11.15
CA ASP A 98 7.41 -9.10 10.15
C ASP A 98 8.68 -9.69 10.79
N GLU A 99 9.26 -9.00 11.77
CA GLU A 99 10.44 -9.46 12.53
C GLU A 99 10.10 -10.54 13.57
N THR A 100 8.82 -10.72 13.90
CA THR A 100 8.38 -11.71 14.89
C THR A 100 8.17 -13.08 14.21
N SER A 101 9.16 -13.97 14.34
CA SER A 101 9.19 -15.27 13.65
C SER A 101 8.02 -16.21 13.96
N GLU A 102 7.38 -16.02 15.11
CA GLU A 102 6.24 -16.78 15.60
C GLU A 102 4.92 -16.38 14.92
N VAL A 103 4.91 -15.26 14.19
CA VAL A 103 3.75 -14.80 13.44
C VAL A 103 3.55 -15.67 12.20
N SER A 104 2.48 -16.46 12.22
CA SER A 104 1.97 -17.27 11.12
C SER A 104 0.63 -16.74 10.60
N LEU A 105 0.19 -17.24 9.43
CA LEU A 105 -1.12 -16.90 8.83
C LEU A 105 -2.34 -17.27 9.70
N THR A 106 -2.16 -18.13 10.70
CA THR A 106 -3.21 -18.61 11.62
C THR A 106 -3.03 -18.12 13.05
N SER A 107 -2.05 -17.23 13.29
CA SER A 107 -1.73 -16.73 14.63
C SER A 107 -2.87 -15.91 15.25
N THR A 108 -3.05 -16.04 16.57
CA THR A 108 -4.01 -15.20 17.29
C THR A 108 -3.37 -13.96 17.88
N TRP A 109 -4.14 -12.88 18.00
CA TRP A 109 -3.66 -11.64 18.62
C TRP A 109 -3.15 -11.86 20.05
N LYS A 110 -3.80 -12.73 20.83
CA LYS A 110 -3.42 -12.98 22.23
C LYS A 110 -2.03 -13.60 22.37
N GLU A 111 -1.64 -14.46 21.44
CA GLU A 111 -0.32 -15.11 21.43
C GLU A 111 0.75 -14.10 21.04
N ILE A 112 0.56 -13.42 19.90
CA ILE A 112 1.54 -12.46 19.39
C ILE A 112 1.71 -11.27 20.33
N LYS A 113 0.62 -10.78 20.94
CA LYS A 113 0.68 -9.71 21.95
C LYS A 113 1.61 -10.06 23.12
N LYS A 114 1.67 -11.31 23.57
CA LYS A 114 2.56 -11.70 24.67
C LYS A 114 4.04 -11.54 24.31
N ILE A 115 4.37 -11.72 23.03
CA ILE A 115 5.74 -11.63 22.51
C ILE A 115 6.13 -10.17 22.32
N ILE A 116 5.24 -9.37 21.73
CA ILE A 116 5.58 -7.99 21.31
C ILE A 116 5.30 -6.91 22.35
N ARG A 117 4.71 -7.24 23.51
CA ARG A 117 4.20 -6.26 24.49
C ARG A 117 5.27 -5.30 25.03
N GLU A 118 6.53 -5.73 25.10
CA GLU A 118 7.65 -4.91 25.60
C GLU A 118 8.29 -4.07 24.49
N ASP A 119 7.94 -4.28 23.22
CA ASP A 119 8.55 -3.54 22.10
C ASP A 119 8.04 -2.08 22.07
N PRO A 120 8.94 -1.08 21.97
CA PRO A 120 8.55 0.33 21.88
C PRO A 120 7.60 0.65 20.72
N ARG A 121 7.67 -0.08 19.60
CA ARG A 121 6.81 0.11 18.42
C ARG A 121 5.38 -0.33 18.72
N TYR A 122 5.17 -1.34 19.57
CA TYR A 122 3.84 -1.71 20.07
C TYR A 122 3.27 -0.63 21.00
N THR A 123 4.03 -0.25 22.03
CA THR A 123 3.54 0.71 23.04
C THR A 123 3.30 2.11 22.48
N LYS A 124 4.03 2.52 21.44
CA LYS A 124 3.88 3.84 20.78
C LYS A 124 2.85 3.86 19.64
N PHE A 125 2.38 2.69 19.18
CA PHE A 125 1.47 2.60 18.03
C PHE A 125 0.10 3.17 18.37
N ALA A 126 -0.66 2.48 19.22
CA ALA A 126 -2.04 2.82 19.55
C ALA A 126 -2.54 2.06 20.79
N SER A 127 -3.83 2.24 21.13
CA SER A 127 -4.52 1.42 22.13
C SER A 127 -4.55 -0.07 21.74
N SER A 128 -4.67 -0.96 22.72
CA SER A 128 -4.67 -2.41 22.49
C SER A 128 -5.74 -2.88 21.49
N GLU A 129 -6.90 -2.22 21.44
CA GLU A 129 -7.98 -2.55 20.49
C GLU A 129 -7.61 -2.16 19.04
N ARG A 130 -6.97 -1.01 18.86
CA ARG A 130 -6.48 -0.58 17.55
C ARG A 130 -5.34 -1.49 17.07
N CYS A 131 -4.46 -1.93 17.96
CA CYS A 131 -3.42 -2.92 17.64
C CYS A 131 -4.02 -4.25 17.18
N GLU A 132 -5.07 -4.74 17.84
CA GLU A 132 -5.72 -6.00 17.44
C GLU A 132 -6.36 -5.89 16.04
N ARG A 133 -7.01 -4.76 15.75
CA ARG A 133 -7.58 -4.51 14.42
C ARG A 133 -6.49 -4.48 13.35
N GLU A 134 -5.43 -3.73 13.59
CA GLU A 134 -4.31 -3.63 12.65
C GLU A 134 -3.63 -4.99 12.43
N PHE A 135 -3.49 -5.81 13.49
CA PHE A 135 -2.96 -7.17 13.37
C PHE A 135 -3.84 -8.06 12.47
N LYS A 136 -5.17 -7.98 12.60
CA LYS A 136 -6.10 -8.71 11.72
C LYS A 136 -5.99 -8.26 10.26
N ASP A 137 -5.88 -6.95 10.03
CA ASP A 137 -5.71 -6.39 8.69
C ASP A 137 -4.35 -6.80 8.10
N TYR A 138 -3.28 -6.77 8.90
CA TYR A 138 -1.96 -7.28 8.51
C TYR A 138 -1.99 -8.75 8.10
N LEU A 139 -2.65 -9.64 8.87
CA LEU A 139 -2.76 -11.05 8.49
C LEU A 139 -3.57 -11.24 7.21
N ARG A 140 -4.63 -10.45 7.00
CA ARG A 140 -5.41 -10.47 5.75
C ARG A 140 -4.54 -10.07 4.56
N ASP A 141 -3.75 -9.00 4.71
CA ASP A 141 -2.84 -8.52 3.66
C ASP A 141 -1.75 -9.56 3.36
N LYS A 142 -1.15 -10.17 4.39
CA LYS A 142 -0.17 -11.26 4.25
C LYS A 142 -0.76 -12.47 3.54
N LEU A 143 -1.97 -12.88 3.90
CA LEU A 143 -2.66 -13.99 3.24
C LEU A 143 -2.93 -13.69 1.77
N MET A 144 -3.39 -12.47 1.46
CA MET A 144 -3.63 -12.05 0.09
C MET A 144 -2.34 -12.05 -0.73
N ALA A 145 -1.26 -11.50 -0.19
CA ALA A 145 0.05 -11.50 -0.85
C ALA A 145 0.57 -12.93 -1.08
N ALA A 146 0.45 -13.81 -0.08
CA ALA A 146 0.85 -15.22 -0.20
C ALA A 146 0.05 -15.95 -1.29
N LYS A 147 -1.26 -15.70 -1.39
CA LYS A 147 -2.11 -16.26 -2.46
C LYS A 147 -1.70 -15.77 -3.85
N THR A 148 -1.43 -14.47 -4.00
CA THR A 148 -0.98 -13.90 -5.28
C THR A 148 0.36 -14.50 -5.70
N GLN A 149 1.33 -14.54 -4.80
CA GLN A 149 2.65 -15.13 -5.06
C GLN A 149 2.53 -16.63 -5.38
N PHE A 150 1.67 -17.36 -4.67
CA PHE A 150 1.43 -18.76 -4.96
C PHE A 150 0.79 -18.97 -6.33
N LYS A 151 -0.12 -18.08 -6.76
CA LYS A 151 -0.68 -18.11 -8.12
C LYS A 151 0.40 -17.87 -9.18
N GLU A 152 1.33 -16.94 -8.95
CA GLU A 152 2.49 -16.71 -9.82
C GLU A 152 3.37 -17.97 -9.94
N LEU A 153 3.66 -18.63 -8.81
CA LEU A 153 4.38 -19.91 -8.79
C LEU A 153 3.69 -20.97 -9.67
N LEU A 154 2.37 -21.13 -9.53
CA LEU A 154 1.61 -22.07 -10.34
C LEU A 154 1.69 -21.73 -11.84
N GLN A 155 1.64 -20.45 -12.20
CA GLN A 155 1.79 -19.98 -13.59
C GLN A 155 3.21 -20.18 -14.16
N GLU A 156 4.23 -20.08 -13.31
CA GLU A 156 5.63 -20.34 -13.67
C GLU A 156 5.92 -21.84 -13.84
N THR A 157 5.19 -22.70 -13.13
CA THR A 157 5.41 -24.16 -13.11
C THR A 157 4.84 -24.84 -14.35
N LYS A 158 5.62 -24.88 -15.43
CA LYS A 158 5.19 -25.42 -16.74
C LYS A 158 4.85 -26.91 -16.79
N LEU A 159 5.20 -27.66 -15.74
CA LEU A 159 4.80 -29.06 -15.58
C LEU A 159 3.30 -29.20 -15.28
N ILE A 160 2.66 -28.15 -14.75
CA ILE A 160 1.22 -28.09 -14.54
C ILE A 160 0.59 -27.56 -15.82
N THR A 161 -0.31 -28.35 -16.43
CA THR A 161 -0.89 -28.05 -17.75
C THR A 161 -2.41 -28.17 -17.74
N HIS A 162 -3.06 -27.80 -18.86
CA HIS A 162 -4.51 -27.99 -19.04
C HIS A 162 -4.96 -29.45 -18.87
N LYS A 163 -4.06 -30.43 -19.03
CA LYS A 163 -4.37 -31.86 -18.83
C LYS A 163 -4.29 -32.29 -17.36
N SER A 164 -3.63 -31.52 -16.50
CA SER A 164 -3.38 -31.88 -15.10
C SER A 164 -4.67 -32.10 -14.32
N LEU A 165 -5.77 -31.41 -14.65
CA LEU A 165 -7.07 -31.66 -14.03
C LEU A 165 -7.64 -33.04 -14.40
N SER A 166 -7.55 -33.45 -15.68
CA SER A 166 -7.98 -34.78 -16.12
C SER A 166 -7.15 -35.88 -15.43
N ILE A 167 -5.83 -35.71 -15.40
CA ILE A 167 -4.91 -36.65 -14.75
C ILE A 167 -5.26 -36.77 -13.26
N LEU A 168 -5.57 -35.67 -12.58
CA LEU A 168 -5.97 -35.69 -11.17
C LEU A 168 -7.30 -36.43 -10.95
N ARG A 169 -8.27 -36.30 -11.87
CA ARG A 169 -9.56 -37.02 -11.79
C ARG A 169 -9.40 -38.53 -11.98
N GLU A 170 -8.46 -38.93 -12.84
CA GLU A 170 -8.14 -40.34 -13.10
C GLU A 170 -7.24 -40.93 -12.00
N ASN A 171 -6.32 -40.12 -11.47
CA ASN A 171 -5.34 -40.52 -10.46
C ASN A 171 -5.17 -39.43 -9.39
N GLN A 172 -5.71 -39.69 -8.19
CA GLN A 172 -5.60 -38.78 -7.06
C GLN A 172 -4.15 -38.56 -6.58
N SER A 173 -3.21 -39.48 -6.87
CA SER A 173 -1.80 -39.29 -6.50
C SER A 173 -1.14 -38.12 -7.23
N HIS A 174 -1.72 -37.66 -8.34
CA HIS A 174 -1.18 -36.51 -9.09
C HIS A 174 -1.16 -35.23 -8.25
N MET A 175 -2.04 -35.08 -7.25
CA MET A 175 -1.96 -33.96 -6.31
C MET A 175 -0.63 -33.97 -5.54
N GLN A 176 -0.19 -35.13 -5.08
CA GLN A 176 1.07 -35.28 -4.36
C GLN A 176 2.26 -34.99 -5.27
N GLU A 177 2.19 -35.40 -6.54
CA GLU A 177 3.22 -35.05 -7.54
C GLU A 177 3.32 -33.53 -7.76
N ILE A 178 2.18 -32.84 -7.85
CA ILE A 178 2.14 -31.38 -7.95
C ILE A 178 2.75 -30.75 -6.69
N GLU A 179 2.37 -31.20 -5.49
CA GLU A 179 2.95 -30.70 -4.25
C GLU A 179 4.46 -30.95 -4.19
N GLU A 180 4.93 -32.11 -4.64
CA GLU A 180 6.35 -32.48 -4.68
C GLU A 180 7.17 -31.58 -5.62
N ILE A 181 6.59 -31.16 -6.74
CA ILE A 181 7.21 -30.19 -7.65
C ILE A 181 7.39 -28.82 -6.95
N LEU A 182 6.42 -28.43 -6.13
CA LEU A 182 6.34 -27.10 -5.53
C LEU A 182 7.01 -27.00 -4.14
N LYS A 183 7.28 -28.13 -3.48
CA LYS A 183 7.60 -28.20 -2.03
C LYS A 183 8.80 -27.36 -1.57
N ASN A 184 9.75 -27.08 -2.46
CA ASN A 184 10.96 -26.33 -2.13
C ASN A 184 10.83 -24.82 -2.38
N ASP A 185 9.75 -24.37 -3.05
CA ASP A 185 9.54 -22.95 -3.31
C ASP A 185 9.04 -22.25 -2.03
N LYS A 186 9.64 -21.11 -1.70
CA LYS A 186 9.28 -20.32 -0.53
C LYS A 186 7.79 -19.96 -0.51
N ARG A 187 7.19 -19.67 -1.67
CA ARG A 187 5.78 -19.28 -1.82
C ARG A 187 4.84 -20.44 -1.50
N PHE A 188 5.27 -21.67 -1.74
CA PHE A 188 4.55 -22.88 -1.30
C PHE A 188 4.68 -23.06 0.22
N LEU A 189 5.89 -22.90 0.77
CA LEU A 189 6.16 -23.10 2.21
C LEU A 189 5.41 -22.11 3.12
N VAL A 190 5.22 -20.85 2.68
CA VAL A 190 4.44 -19.85 3.42
C VAL A 190 3.02 -20.32 3.71
N LEU A 191 2.43 -21.14 2.84
CA LEU A 191 1.08 -21.67 2.98
C LEU A 191 1.00 -22.97 3.80
N ASN A 192 2.10 -23.47 4.37
CA ASN A 192 2.12 -24.72 5.15
C ASN A 192 1.18 -24.71 6.37
N HIS A 193 0.88 -23.54 6.92
CA HIS A 193 -0.05 -23.40 8.04
C HIS A 193 -1.53 -23.49 7.63
N ILE A 194 -1.83 -23.47 6.33
CA ILE A 194 -3.18 -23.53 5.75
C ILE A 194 -3.24 -24.51 4.57
N PRO A 195 -2.93 -25.81 4.79
CA PRO A 195 -2.80 -26.79 3.72
C PRO A 195 -4.10 -26.98 2.92
N GLN A 196 -5.27 -26.92 3.58
CA GLN A 196 -6.58 -27.02 2.92
C GLN A 196 -6.79 -25.88 1.90
N GLU A 197 -6.42 -24.67 2.28
CA GLU A 197 -6.54 -23.51 1.39
C GLU A 197 -5.52 -23.57 0.26
N ARG A 198 -4.30 -24.06 0.52
CA ARG A 198 -3.31 -24.34 -0.53
C ARG A 198 -3.83 -25.35 -1.56
N THR A 199 -4.40 -26.46 -1.12
CA THR A 199 -5.01 -27.46 -2.01
C THR A 199 -6.13 -26.82 -2.85
N GLN A 200 -6.99 -26.01 -2.24
CA GLN A 200 -8.06 -25.31 -2.97
C GLN A 200 -7.51 -24.35 -4.03
N LEU A 201 -6.41 -23.64 -3.74
CA LEU A 201 -5.77 -22.76 -4.73
C LEU A 201 -5.22 -23.55 -5.93
N ILE A 202 -4.62 -24.72 -5.70
CA ILE A 202 -4.17 -25.63 -6.76
C ILE A 202 -5.36 -26.06 -7.60
N LEU A 203 -6.43 -26.57 -6.97
CA LEU A 203 -7.64 -27.03 -7.67
C LEU A 203 -8.26 -25.93 -8.53
N ASN A 204 -8.43 -24.73 -7.97
CA ASN A 204 -8.96 -23.58 -8.70
C ASN A 204 -8.09 -23.23 -9.93
N TYR A 205 -6.77 -23.34 -9.81
CA TYR A 205 -5.85 -23.10 -10.92
C TYR A 205 -5.95 -24.19 -12.00
N LEU A 206 -6.07 -25.46 -11.60
CA LEU A 206 -6.28 -26.56 -12.54
C LEU A 206 -7.58 -26.41 -13.32
N GLU A 207 -8.67 -25.99 -12.67
CA GLU A 207 -9.94 -25.66 -13.32
C GLU A 207 -9.82 -24.47 -14.28
N GLU A 208 -9.04 -23.44 -13.93
CA GLU A 208 -8.75 -22.31 -14.82
C GLU A 208 -8.01 -22.75 -16.08
N LEU A 209 -7.00 -23.63 -15.93
CA LEU A 209 -6.23 -24.17 -17.05
C LEU A 209 -7.05 -25.10 -17.95
N ASP A 210 -7.86 -25.98 -17.38
CA ASP A 210 -8.75 -26.88 -18.12
C ASP A 210 -9.75 -26.08 -18.98
N ARG A 211 -10.36 -25.04 -18.39
CA ARG A 211 -11.26 -24.13 -19.12
C ARG A 211 -10.56 -23.36 -20.22
N ARG A 212 -9.31 -22.94 -20.00
CA ARG A 212 -8.52 -22.21 -21.00
C ARG A 212 -8.06 -23.11 -22.15
N GLY A 213 -7.86 -24.39 -21.89
CA GLY A 213 -7.36 -25.35 -22.86
C GLY A 213 -5.88 -25.15 -23.20
N PRO A 214 -5.37 -25.78 -24.27
CA PRO A 214 -3.98 -25.63 -24.68
C PRO A 214 -3.66 -24.17 -25.06
N PRO A 215 -2.44 -23.69 -24.78
CA PRO A 215 -2.05 -22.35 -25.21
C PRO A 215 -2.16 -22.24 -26.74
N PRO A 216 -2.61 -21.09 -27.27
CA PRO A 216 -2.73 -20.90 -28.71
C PRO A 216 -1.35 -21.09 -29.37
N PRO A 217 -1.30 -21.66 -30.59
CA PRO A 217 -0.05 -21.80 -31.30
C PRO A 217 0.59 -20.41 -31.51
N PRO A 218 1.93 -20.30 -31.54
CA PRO A 218 2.64 -19.03 -31.69
C PRO A 218 2.30 -18.28 -33.01
N THR A 219 1.59 -18.92 -33.92
CA THR A 219 1.13 -18.40 -35.21
C THR A 219 -0.32 -17.90 -35.21
N ALA A 220 -1.04 -17.98 -34.08
CA ALA A 220 -2.41 -17.47 -33.99
C ALA A 220 -2.43 -15.94 -33.84
N SER A 221 -2.60 -15.22 -34.94
CA SER A 221 -2.94 -13.79 -34.92
C SER A 221 -4.28 -13.56 -34.21
N GLU A 222 -4.37 -12.54 -33.35
CA GLU A 222 -5.60 -12.18 -32.63
C GLU A 222 -6.77 -11.99 -33.61
N PRO A 223 -7.96 -12.57 -33.35
CA PRO A 223 -9.12 -12.30 -34.17
C PRO A 223 -9.56 -10.85 -33.91
N SER A 224 -9.46 -10.01 -34.94
CA SER A 224 -10.02 -8.66 -34.96
C SER A 224 -11.47 -8.71 -34.48
N ARG A 225 -11.71 -8.16 -33.28
CA ARG A 225 -13.07 -7.99 -32.76
C ARG A 225 -13.85 -7.13 -33.75
N ARG A 226 -14.76 -7.74 -34.51
CA ARG A 226 -15.77 -7.01 -35.26
C ARG A 226 -16.58 -6.20 -34.26
N SER A 227 -16.45 -4.88 -34.31
CA SER A 227 -17.37 -3.94 -33.69
C SER A 227 -18.74 -4.15 -34.31
N LEU A 228 -19.67 -4.73 -33.55
CA LEU A 228 -21.09 -4.71 -33.90
C LEU A 228 -21.57 -3.26 -33.72
N LYS A 229 -22.06 -2.68 -34.82
CA LYS A 229 -22.88 -1.46 -34.81
C LYS A 229 -24.29 -1.81 -34.36
#